data_AF-A0A1B6FMB4-F1
#
_entry.id   AF-A0A1B6FMB4-F1
#
_cell.length_a   1.000
_cell.length_b   1.000
_cell.length_c   1.000
_cell.angle_alpha   90.00
_cell.angle_beta   90.00
_cell.angle_gamma   90.00
#
_symmetry.space_group_name_H-M   'P 1'
#
loop_
_entity.id
_entity.type
_entity.pdbx_description
1 polymer ?
#
loop_
_entity_poly.entity_id
_entity_poly.type
_entity_poly.pdbx_seq_one_letter_code
_entity_poly.pdbx_strand_id
1 'polypeptide(L)'
;DLGKMAILDVEPQALKVLRTAEFTPYVVFLAAPSLKNISDYDGNLERLVRDSDMLLKAYRHFFDLVIVNNGIEETIGKLQAAIDEVYVTPQWIPVNWVY
;
A
#
# COMPACT_ATOMS: atom_id res chain seq x y z
N ASP A 1 16.10 13.69 17.28
CA ASP A 1 14.93 13.32 16.45
C ASP A 1 14.05 12.30 17.17
N LEU A 2 12.74 12.52 17.20
CA LEU A 2 11.78 11.84 18.08
C LEU A 2 11.32 10.43 17.61
N GLY A 3 12.09 9.74 16.76
CA GLY A 3 11.76 8.36 16.34
C GLY A 3 10.39 8.21 15.68
N LYS A 4 9.97 9.18 14.85
CA LYS A 4 8.68 9.15 14.16
C LYS A 4 8.79 8.43 12.81
N MET A 5 7.73 7.73 12.40
CA MET A 5 7.61 7.14 11.08
C MET A 5 7.06 8.18 10.08
N ALA A 6 7.68 8.30 8.92
CA ALA A 6 7.15 9.08 7.81
C ALA A 6 6.08 8.28 7.07
N ILE A 7 4.92 8.89 6.81
CA ILE A 7 3.85 8.32 5.98
C ILE A 7 3.78 9.17 4.71
N LEU A 8 3.85 8.52 3.56
CA LEU A 8 3.89 9.17 2.25
C LEU A 8 2.73 8.66 1.40
N ASP A 9 1.94 9.58 0.85
CA ASP A 9 0.97 9.29 -0.21
C ASP A 9 1.61 9.60 -1.55
N VAL A 10 1.87 8.55 -2.35
CA VAL A 10 2.69 8.64 -3.56
C VAL A 10 2.09 7.86 -4.72
N GLU A 11 2.29 8.36 -5.93
CA GLU A 11 2.03 7.58 -7.13
C GLU A 11 3.04 6.44 -7.28
N PRO A 12 2.65 5.27 -7.86
CA PRO A 12 3.53 4.11 -8.00
C PRO A 12 4.84 4.38 -8.74
N GLN A 13 4.88 5.39 -9.61
CA GLN A 13 6.09 5.76 -10.35
C GLN A 13 7.21 6.26 -9.42
N ALA A 14 6.85 6.88 -8.29
CA ALA A 14 7.80 7.38 -7.30
C ALA A 14 8.51 6.25 -6.53
N LEU A 15 7.93 5.04 -6.50
CA LEU A 15 8.50 3.88 -5.80
C LEU A 15 9.87 3.46 -6.37
N LYS A 16 10.16 3.81 -7.62
CA LYS A 16 11.48 3.59 -8.23
C LYS A 16 12.59 4.39 -7.56
N VAL A 17 12.25 5.57 -7.03
CA VAL A 17 13.19 6.47 -6.35
C VAL A 17 13.22 6.19 -4.85
N LEU A 18 12.09 5.75 -4.28
CA LEU A 18 11.97 5.48 -2.84
C LEU A 18 12.55 4.12 -2.43
N ARG A 19 12.61 3.13 -3.33
CA ARG A 19 13.14 1.78 -3.03
C ARG A 19 14.67 1.75 -3.05
N THR A 20 15.27 2.34 -2.02
CA THR A 20 16.71 2.38 -1.77
C THR A 20 17.04 1.86 -0.37
N ALA A 21 18.31 1.54 -0.12
CA ALA A 21 18.77 1.13 1.21
C ALA A 21 18.70 2.25 2.25
N GLU A 22 18.59 3.51 1.83
CA GLU A 22 18.46 4.65 2.74
C GLU A 22 17.03 4.78 3.28
N PHE A 23 16.03 4.62 2.41
CA PHE A 23 14.63 4.83 2.80
C PHE A 23 13.93 3.54 3.22
N THR A 24 14.30 2.40 2.63
CA THR A 24 13.72 1.07 2.89
C THR A 24 12.21 1.12 3.14
N PRO A 25 11.41 1.63 2.17
CA PRO A 25 10.01 1.89 2.42
C PRO A 25 9.24 0.58 2.58
N TYR A 26 8.29 0.56 3.50
CA TYR A 26 7.26 -0.47 3.56
C TYR A 26 6.01 0.04 2.83
N VAL A 27 5.68 -0.60 1.71
CA VAL A 27 4.68 -0.08 0.76
C VAL A 27 3.38 -0.84 0.92
N VAL A 28 2.36 -0.15 1.42
CA VAL A 28 0.99 -0.68 1.54
C VAL A 28 0.12 -0.13 0.43
N PHE A 29 -0.48 -1.03 -0.36
CA PHE A 29 -1.49 -0.66 -1.35
C PHE A 29 -2.90 -0.87 -0.80
N LEU A 30 -3.71 0.18 -0.81
CA LEU A 30 -5.13 0.13 -0.47
C LEU A 30 -5.94 -0.16 -1.74
N ALA A 31 -6.32 -1.42 -1.92
CA ALA A 31 -7.17 -1.84 -3.03
C ALA A 31 -8.61 -1.35 -2.82
N ALA A 32 -9.27 -1.04 -3.93
CA ALA A 32 -10.67 -0.65 -3.95
C ALA A 32 -11.59 -1.71 -3.30
N PRO A 33 -12.73 -1.31 -2.71
CA PRO A 33 -13.68 -2.24 -2.14
C PRO A 33 -14.21 -3.24 -3.17
N SER A 34 -14.61 -4.42 -2.69
CA SER A 34 -15.37 -5.34 -3.52
C SER A 34 -16.77 -4.78 -3.81
N LEU A 35 -17.16 -4.70 -5.07
CA LEU A 35 -18.49 -4.21 -5.52
C LEU A 35 -19.69 -5.10 -5.09
N LYS A 36 -19.47 -6.12 -4.25
CA LYS A 36 -20.47 -7.16 -3.94
C LYS A 36 -21.72 -6.63 -3.23
N ASN A 37 -21.64 -5.46 -2.58
CA ASN A 37 -22.72 -4.93 -1.73
C ASN A 37 -23.08 -3.45 -1.99
N ILE A 38 -22.59 -2.85 -3.07
CA ILE A 38 -22.81 -1.41 -3.31
C ILE A 38 -23.97 -1.25 -4.29
N SER A 39 -25.13 -0.84 -3.76
CA SER A 39 -26.33 -0.52 -4.54
C SER A 39 -26.18 0.77 -5.36
N ASP A 40 -25.18 1.59 -5.06
CA ASP A 40 -24.80 2.79 -5.80
C ASP A 40 -23.73 2.45 -6.83
N TYR A 41 -24.18 1.91 -7.97
CA TYR A 41 -23.40 1.85 -9.20
C TYR A 41 -23.28 3.26 -9.80
N ASP A 42 -22.61 4.18 -9.10
CA ASP A 42 -22.12 5.41 -9.73
C ASP A 42 -20.90 5.06 -10.59
N GLY A 43 -20.87 5.53 -11.83
CA GLY A 43 -19.79 5.25 -12.79
C GLY A 43 -18.41 5.69 -12.29
N ASN A 44 -18.35 6.57 -11.29
CA ASN A 44 -17.12 6.94 -10.60
C ASN A 44 -16.52 5.77 -9.79
N LEU A 45 -17.37 4.99 -9.11
CA LEU A 45 -16.91 3.87 -8.30
C LEU A 45 -16.41 2.71 -9.16
N GLU A 46 -17.10 2.44 -10.28
CA GLU A 46 -16.62 1.45 -11.26
C GLU A 46 -15.25 1.81 -11.84
N ARG A 47 -15.05 3.10 -12.15
CA ARG A 47 -13.75 3.61 -12.61
C ARG A 47 -12.69 3.43 -11.53
N LEU A 48 -12.98 3.80 -10.28
CA LEU A 48 -12.06 3.62 -9.16
C LEU A 48 -11.65 2.15 -8.97
N VAL A 49 -12.61 1.22 -9.03
CA VAL A 49 -12.32 -0.22 -8.93
C VAL A 49 -11.46 -0.69 -10.10
N ARG A 50 -11.78 -0.27 -11.33
CA ARG A 50 -10.99 -0.60 -12.51
C ARG A 50 -9.57 -0.07 -12.41
N ASP A 51 -9.40 1.18 -12.00
CA ASP A 51 -8.10 1.83 -11.88
C ASP A 51 -7.26 1.14 -10.78
N SER A 52 -7.89 0.81 -9.65
CA SER A 52 -7.25 0.04 -8.57
C SER A 52 -6.77 -1.33 -9.05
N ASP A 53 -7.59 -2.06 -9.81
CA ASP A 53 -7.22 -3.35 -10.40
C ASP A 53 -6.08 -3.23 -11.41
N MET A 54 -6.07 -2.17 -12.24
CA MET A 54 -4.99 -1.91 -13.19
C MET A 54 -3.67 -1.61 -12.47
N LEU A 55 -3.72 -0.76 -11.45
CA LEU A 55 -2.54 -0.44 -10.62
C LEU A 55 -2.00 -1.68 -9.92
N LEU A 56 -2.89 -2.48 -9.32
CA LEU A 56 -2.49 -3.72 -8.68
C LEU A 56 -1.80 -4.66 -9.67
N LYS A 57 -2.37 -4.89 -10.85
CA LYS A 57 -1.75 -5.76 -11.88
C LYS A 57 -0.38 -5.25 -12.33
N ALA A 58 -0.24 -3.94 -12.54
CA ALA A 58 1.00 -3.36 -13.05
C ALA A 58 2.10 -3.28 -11.98
N TYR A 59 1.76 -3.01 -10.72
CA TYR A 59 2.71 -2.63 -9.68
C TYR A 59 2.75 -3.55 -8.46
N ARG A 60 2.02 -4.68 -8.45
CA ARG A 60 2.00 -5.61 -7.28
C ARG A 60 3.36 -5.95 -6.69
N HIS A 61 4.38 -6.08 -7.54
CA HIS A 61 5.77 -6.40 -7.14
C HIS A 61 6.49 -5.26 -6.40
N PHE A 62 5.85 -4.09 -6.29
CA PHE A 62 6.28 -2.98 -5.46
C PHE A 62 5.60 -2.92 -4.10
N PHE A 63 4.57 -3.74 -3.85
CA PHE A 63 3.78 -3.67 -2.63
C PHE A 63 4.17 -4.81 -1.68
N ASP A 64 4.47 -4.45 -0.44
CA ASP A 64 4.76 -5.41 0.63
C ASP A 64 3.45 -5.95 1.22
N LEU A 65 2.40 -5.12 1.24
CA LEU A 65 1.07 -5.48 1.72
C LEU A 65 -0.02 -4.91 0.83
N VAL A 66 -1.09 -5.67 0.62
CA VAL A 66 -2.31 -5.23 -0.05
C VAL A 66 -3.48 -5.37 0.91
N ILE A 67 -4.18 -4.27 1.18
CA ILE A 67 -5.38 -4.25 2.02
C ILE A 67 -6.57 -3.84 1.14
N VAL A 68 -7.64 -4.64 1.15
CA VAL A 68 -8.89 -4.26 0.49
C VAL A 68 -9.69 -3.35 1.42
N ASN A 69 -10.02 -2.15 0.94
CA ASN A 69 -10.73 -1.14 1.72
C ASN A 69 -12.24 -1.42 1.75
N ASN A 70 -12.66 -2.41 2.55
CA ASN A 70 -14.08 -2.75 2.75
C ASN A 70 -14.73 -1.99 3.92
N GLY A 71 -13.99 -1.13 4.61
CA GLY A 71 -14.45 -0.37 5.76
C GLY A 71 -13.29 0.34 6.45
N ILE A 72 -13.55 1.55 6.94
CA ILE A 72 -12.50 2.42 7.51
C ILE A 72 -11.88 1.79 8.76
N GLU A 73 -12.70 1.34 9.70
CA GLU A 73 -12.22 0.76 10.97
C GLU A 73 -11.37 -0.50 10.75
N GLU A 74 -11.84 -1.41 9.89
CA GLU A 74 -11.10 -2.63 9.53
C GLU A 74 -9.77 -2.29 8.85
N THR A 75 -9.78 -1.33 7.92
CA THR A 75 -8.58 -0.92 7.18
C THR A 75 -7.55 -0.27 8.10
N ILE A 76 -7.99 0.61 9.00
CA ILE A 76 -7.12 1.23 10.00
C ILE A 76 -6.53 0.18 10.93
N GLY A 77 -7.35 -0.77 11.42
CA GLY A 77 -6.87 -1.84 12.29
C GLY A 77 -5.79 -2.70 11.62
N LYS A 78 -5.96 -3.02 10.32
CA LYS A 78 -4.94 -3.74 9.53
C LYS A 78 -3.67 -2.93 9.33
N LEU A 79 -3.79 -1.63 9.07
CA LEU A 79 -2.63 -0.74 8.94
C LEU A 79 -1.84 -0.64 10.24
N GLN A 80 -2.52 -0.50 11.38
CA GLN A 80 -1.88 -0.46 12.69
C GLN A 80 -1.14 -1.77 12.99
N ALA A 81 -1.79 -2.91 12.75
CA ALA A 81 -1.16 -4.22 12.93
C ALA A 81 0.09 -4.41 12.04
N ALA A 82 0.04 -3.95 10.79
CA ALA A 82 1.18 -4.01 9.88
C ALA A 82 2.35 -3.12 10.37
N ILE A 83 2.05 -1.91 10.88
CA ILE A 83 3.07 -1.03 11.45
C ILE A 83 3.74 -1.70 12.66
N ASP A 84 2.94 -2.26 13.58
CA ASP A 84 3.46 -2.96 14.76
C ASP A 84 4.34 -4.16 14.37
N GLU A 85 3.96 -4.92 13.34
CA GLU A 85 4.74 -6.03 12.82
C GLU A 85 6.07 -5.56 12.22
N VAL A 86 6.06 -4.52 11.38
CA VAL A 86 7.26 -3.97 10.73
C VAL A 86 8.27 -3.46 11.76
N TYR A 87 7.81 -2.95 12.91
CA TYR A 87 8.70 -2.50 13.99
C TYR A 87 9.48 -3.63 14.67
N VAL A 88 8.96 -4.85 14.67
CA VAL A 88 9.57 -5.99 15.39
C VAL A 88 10.20 -7.02 14.46
N THR A 89 9.81 -7.05 13.19
CA THR A 89 10.33 -8.01 12.20
C THR A 89 11.45 -7.42 11.36
N PRO A 90 12.60 -8.11 11.26
CA PRO A 90 13.62 -7.76 10.27
C PRO A 90 13.05 -7.80 8.85
N GLN A 91 13.31 -6.75 8.07
CA GLN A 91 12.86 -6.66 6.68
C GLN A 91 13.94 -7.13 5.71
N TRP A 92 13.54 -7.87 4.67
CA TRP A 92 14.44 -8.26 3.59
C TRP A 92 14.48 -7.15 2.54
N ILE A 93 15.66 -6.58 2.30
CA ILE A 93 15.85 -5.64 1.20
C ILE A 93 16.57 -6.33 0.04
N PRO A 94 16.17 -6.06 -1.22
CA PRO A 94 16.92 -6.49 -2.39
C PRO A 94 18.36 -6.00 -2.38
N VAL A 95 19.30 -6.85 -2.79
CA VAL A 95 20.74 -6.51 -2.81
C VAL A 95 21.02 -5.30 -3.72
N ASN A 96 20.26 -5.15 -4.80
CA ASN A 96 20.38 -4.01 -5.72
C ASN A 96 19.92 -2.66 -5.14
N TRP A 97 19.49 -2.60 -3.87
CA TRP A 97 19.24 -1.33 -3.18
C TRP A 97 20.47 -0.80 -2.45
N VAL A 98 21.47 -1.66 -2.24
CA VAL A 98 22.69 -1.38 -1.47
C VAL A 98 23.84 -0.87 -2.37
N TYR A 99 23.72 -1.06 -3.69
CA TYR A 99 24.75 -0.74 -4.68
C TYR A 99 24.27 0.28 -5.72
#